data_AF-A0A4Q5QTV3-F1
#
_entry.id   AF-A0A4Q5QTV3-F1
#
_cell.length_a   1.000
_cell.length_b   1.000
_cell.length_c   1.000
_cell.angle_alpha   90.00
_cell.angle_beta   90.00
_cell.angle_gamma   90.00
#
_symmetry.space_group_name_H-M   'P 1'
#
loop_
_entity.id
_entity.type
_entity.pdbx_description
1 polymer ?
#
loop_
_entity_poly.entity_id
_entity_poly.type
_entity_poly.pdbx_seq_one_letter_code
_entity_poly.pdbx_strand_id
1 'polypeptide(L)'
;MSDRMDDRLKQSAARAAAAFQGVRGTRVPVPMSPTGKLPPQRLEMEAAVLGALMLEKDALTTVVDILKPVSFYKEGHQRIYKAISNLFDKSEPIDQLTVVQELREMGELEAAGGVAYVAGLTMHINSAANIESHARVILEAAIKRELIRTATDVLRDAYEETTDVFELLDATEKSIFQVSEDNMRKGVDSMQDLMVKAIKELEEKKHQKDGLTGVP
;
A
#
# COMPACT_ATOMS: atom_id res chain seq x y z
N MET A 1 40.03 -23.06 -48.09
CA MET A 1 38.81 -23.57 -47.42
C MET A 1 38.65 -23.11 -45.97
N SER A 2 39.55 -22.26 -45.42
CA SER A 2 39.42 -21.69 -44.06
C SER A 2 38.61 -20.38 -44.01
N ASP A 3 38.43 -19.71 -45.14
CA ASP A 3 37.90 -18.34 -45.21
C ASP A 3 36.35 -18.26 -45.19
N ARG A 4 35.66 -19.38 -45.44
CA ARG A 4 34.17 -19.44 -45.38
C ARG A 4 33.61 -19.78 -44.00
N MET A 5 34.46 -20.21 -43.06
CA MET A 5 34.06 -20.58 -41.70
C MET A 5 34.10 -19.38 -40.75
N ASP A 6 35.07 -18.48 -40.91
CA ASP A 6 35.18 -17.24 -40.12
C ASP A 6 34.05 -16.24 -40.43
N ASP A 7 33.56 -16.23 -41.68
CA ASP A 7 32.43 -15.38 -42.09
C ASP A 7 31.11 -15.80 -41.43
N ARG A 8 30.91 -17.10 -41.17
CA ARG A 8 29.70 -17.59 -40.48
C ARG A 8 29.71 -17.25 -38.99
N LEU A 9 30.88 -17.21 -38.35
CA LEU A 9 31.03 -16.80 -36.96
C LEU A 9 30.79 -15.30 -36.80
N LYS A 10 31.33 -14.46 -37.70
CA LYS A 10 31.09 -13.00 -37.71
C LYS A 10 29.63 -12.64 -38.02
N GLN A 11 28.98 -13.38 -38.91
CA GLN A 11 27.56 -13.15 -39.28
C GLN A 11 26.58 -13.62 -38.18
N SER A 12 26.97 -14.58 -37.33
CA SER A 12 26.20 -15.00 -36.14
C SER A 12 26.31 -14.00 -34.98
N ALA A 13 27.49 -13.41 -34.77
CA ALA A 13 27.71 -12.37 -33.76
C ALA A 13 27.01 -11.05 -34.12
N ALA A 14 26.96 -10.70 -35.41
CA ALA A 14 26.23 -9.52 -35.90
C ALA A 14 24.69 -9.66 -35.75
N ARG A 15 24.15 -10.88 -35.78
CA ARG A 15 22.72 -11.14 -35.53
C ARG A 15 22.34 -11.09 -34.04
N ALA A 16 23.27 -11.43 -33.14
CA ALA A 16 23.05 -11.33 -31.70
C ALA A 16 23.09 -9.86 -31.19
N ALA A 17 23.90 -9.00 -31.82
CA ALA A 17 23.97 -7.57 -31.47
C ALA A 17 22.76 -6.74 -31.96
N ALA A 18 22.05 -7.20 -33.01
CA ALA A 18 20.88 -6.52 -33.55
C ALA A 18 19.57 -6.85 -32.80
N ALA A 19 19.56 -7.86 -31.93
CA ALA A 19 18.37 -8.27 -31.17
C ALA A 19 18.17 -7.49 -29.86
N PHE A 20 19.13 -6.67 -29.43
CA PHE A 20 19.11 -6.01 -28.12
C PHE A 20 18.82 -4.49 -28.16
N GLN A 21 18.62 -3.91 -29.35
CA GLN A 21 18.35 -2.46 -29.49
C GLN A 21 16.85 -2.08 -29.50
N GLY A 22 15.96 -3.02 -29.18
CA GLY A 22 14.50 -2.82 -29.27
C GLY A 22 13.75 -2.48 -27.98
N VAL A 23 14.34 -2.66 -26.79
CA VAL A 23 13.60 -2.44 -25.52
C VAL A 23 13.77 -1.00 -25.05
N ARG A 24 13.29 -0.04 -25.85
CA ARG A 24 12.91 1.27 -25.32
C ARG A 24 11.69 1.01 -24.44
N GLY A 25 11.88 1.17 -23.13
CA GLY A 25 10.86 0.91 -22.13
C GLY A 25 9.49 1.40 -22.56
N THR A 26 8.60 0.45 -22.84
CA THR A 26 7.17 0.63 -22.66
C THR A 26 6.99 0.92 -21.18
N ARG A 27 7.14 2.19 -20.81
CA ARG A 27 6.48 2.72 -19.62
C ARG A 27 5.03 2.36 -19.83
N VAL A 28 4.57 1.33 -19.14
CA VAL A 28 3.14 1.04 -19.00
C VAL A 28 2.52 2.39 -18.68
N PRO A 29 1.55 2.88 -19.47
CA PRO A 29 0.95 4.17 -19.18
C PRO A 29 0.28 4.01 -17.83
N VAL A 30 0.94 4.52 -16.78
CA VAL A 30 0.31 4.73 -15.49
C VAL A 30 -0.93 5.55 -15.80
N PRO A 31 -2.14 5.08 -15.44
CA PRO A 31 -3.36 5.80 -15.78
C PRO A 31 -3.21 7.24 -15.25
N MET A 32 -3.03 8.16 -16.19
CA MET A 32 -2.83 9.57 -15.89
C MET A 32 -4.13 10.07 -15.28
N SER A 33 -4.08 10.56 -14.05
CA SER A 33 -5.19 11.29 -13.45
C SER A 33 -5.60 12.45 -14.37
N PRO A 34 -6.89 12.86 -14.41
CA PRO A 34 -7.36 14.03 -15.17
C PRO A 34 -6.56 15.33 -14.92
N THR A 35 -5.79 15.39 -13.83
CA THR A 35 -4.96 16.52 -13.41
C THR A 35 -3.46 16.35 -13.67
N GLY A 36 -3.02 15.23 -14.27
CA GLY A 36 -1.59 14.88 -14.44
C GLY A 36 -0.85 14.58 -13.14
N LYS A 37 -1.56 14.53 -12.01
CA LYS A 37 -0.99 14.20 -10.69
C LYS A 37 -0.94 12.70 -10.49
N LEU A 38 0.06 12.24 -9.74
CA LEU A 38 0.12 10.86 -9.29
C LEU A 38 -0.99 10.60 -8.26
N PRO A 39 -1.62 9.42 -8.26
CA PRO A 39 -2.54 9.02 -7.21
C PRO A 39 -1.87 9.14 -5.83
N PRO A 40 -2.62 9.50 -4.77
CA PRO A 40 -2.09 9.59 -3.41
C PRO A 40 -1.39 8.30 -2.97
N GLN A 41 -0.11 8.40 -2.62
CA GLN A 41 0.75 7.28 -2.24
C GLN A 41 1.72 7.64 -1.10
N ARG A 42 2.17 6.63 -0.36
CA ARG A 42 3.09 6.75 0.78
C ARG A 42 4.09 5.59 0.80
N LEU A 43 4.84 5.44 -0.30
CA LEU A 43 5.70 4.28 -0.54
C LEU A 43 6.71 3.99 0.57
N GLU A 44 7.32 5.04 1.16
CA GLU A 44 8.26 4.89 2.27
C GLU A 44 7.56 4.35 3.52
N MET A 45 6.36 4.83 3.83
CA MET A 45 5.56 4.36 4.96
C MET A 45 5.06 2.93 4.72
N GLU A 46 4.68 2.60 3.49
CA GLU A 46 4.30 1.24 3.12
C GLU A 46 5.45 0.26 3.36
N ALA A 47 6.66 0.60 2.91
CA ALA A 47 7.85 -0.21 3.15
C ALA A 47 8.16 -0.34 4.65
N ALA A 48 8.08 0.77 5.39
CA ALA A 48 8.32 0.79 6.83
C ALA A 48 7.29 -0.03 7.61
N VAL A 49 6.01 -0.04 7.21
CA VAL A 49 5.00 -0.89 7.85
C VAL A 49 5.28 -2.35 7.56
N LEU A 50 5.51 -2.73 6.29
CA LEU A 50 5.76 -4.13 5.93
C LEU A 50 7.01 -4.70 6.60
N GLY A 51 8.11 -3.94 6.64
CA GLY A 51 9.31 -4.39 7.33
C GLY A 51 9.09 -4.53 8.84
N ALA A 52 8.29 -3.66 9.46
CA ALA A 52 8.03 -3.72 10.89
C ALA A 52 7.17 -4.94 11.25
N LEU A 53 6.19 -5.27 10.40
CA LEU A 53 5.38 -6.49 10.52
C LEU A 53 6.21 -7.78 10.44
N MET A 54 7.35 -7.75 9.76
CA MET A 54 8.27 -8.89 9.64
C MET A 54 9.34 -8.96 10.75
N LEU A 55 9.47 -7.91 11.57
CA LEU A 55 10.46 -7.82 12.64
C LEU A 55 9.83 -7.95 14.04
N GLU A 56 8.64 -7.39 14.22
CA GLU A 56 7.98 -7.26 15.51
C GLU A 56 6.71 -8.12 15.57
N LYS A 57 6.63 -9.02 16.55
CA LYS A 57 5.52 -9.97 16.66
C LYS A 57 4.17 -9.30 16.89
N ASP A 58 4.16 -8.22 17.68
CA ASP A 58 2.92 -7.54 18.10
C ASP A 58 2.53 -6.40 17.14
N ALA A 59 3.35 -6.10 16.13
CA ALA A 59 3.05 -5.04 15.18
C ALA A 59 1.79 -5.32 14.36
N LEU A 60 1.53 -6.58 14.01
CA LEU A 60 0.38 -6.92 13.17
C LEU A 60 -0.94 -6.74 13.89
N THR A 61 -1.06 -7.05 15.18
CA THR A 61 -2.31 -6.88 15.93
C THR A 61 -2.76 -5.42 15.96
N THR A 62 -1.82 -4.48 15.91
CA THR A 62 -2.10 -3.04 15.85
C THR A 62 -2.54 -2.58 14.45
N VAL A 63 -2.07 -3.25 13.39
CA VAL A 63 -2.22 -2.79 12.00
C VAL A 63 -3.28 -3.56 11.21
N VAL A 64 -3.53 -4.84 11.53
CA VAL A 64 -4.49 -5.74 10.83
C VAL A 64 -5.89 -5.15 10.74
N ASP A 65 -6.20 -4.33 11.72
CA ASP A 65 -7.46 -3.66 11.93
C ASP A 65 -7.58 -2.34 11.13
N ILE A 66 -6.45 -1.76 10.73
CA ILE A 66 -6.35 -0.46 10.07
C ILE A 66 -6.17 -0.63 8.55
N LEU A 67 -5.36 -1.61 8.14
CA LEU A 67 -4.97 -1.79 6.75
C LEU A 67 -5.58 -3.07 6.17
N LYS A 68 -5.95 -2.97 4.89
CA LYS A 68 -6.28 -4.10 4.02
C LYS A 68 -5.21 -4.19 2.94
N PRO A 69 -5.06 -5.31 2.22
CA PRO A 69 -4.13 -5.40 1.07
C PRO A 69 -4.31 -4.23 0.09
N VAL A 70 -5.56 -3.86 -0.23
CA VAL A 70 -5.90 -2.75 -1.13
C VAL A 70 -5.50 -1.35 -0.63
N SER A 71 -5.16 -1.23 0.67
CA SER A 71 -4.69 0.04 1.26
C SER A 71 -3.31 0.44 0.75
N PHE A 72 -2.50 -0.52 0.28
CA PHE A 72 -1.18 -0.24 -0.28
C PHE A 72 -1.28 0.20 -1.74
N TYR A 73 -0.52 1.21 -2.14
CA TYR A 73 -0.51 1.68 -3.52
C TYR A 73 0.26 0.72 -4.43
N LYS A 74 1.44 0.25 -3.99
CA LYS A 74 2.28 -0.63 -4.82
C LYS A 74 1.71 -2.05 -4.78
N GLU A 75 1.40 -2.62 -5.95
CA GLU A 75 0.87 -3.98 -6.03
C GLU A 75 1.75 -5.02 -5.30
N GLY A 76 3.07 -4.91 -5.43
CA GLY A 76 3.97 -5.79 -4.70
C GLY A 76 3.80 -5.71 -3.18
N HIS A 77 3.52 -4.52 -2.64
CA HIS A 77 3.21 -4.35 -1.21
C HIS A 77 1.86 -4.95 -0.82
N GLN A 78 0.85 -4.85 -1.70
CA GLN A 78 -0.45 -5.50 -1.48
C GLN A 78 -0.27 -7.03 -1.37
N ARG A 79 0.54 -7.62 -2.25
CA ARG A 79 0.83 -9.06 -2.26
C ARG A 79 1.58 -9.48 -1.00
N ILE A 80 2.60 -8.72 -0.59
CA ILE A 80 3.35 -8.99 0.66
C ILE A 80 2.42 -8.90 1.87
N TYR A 81 1.60 -7.86 1.98
CA TYR A 81 0.65 -7.72 3.07
C TYR A 81 -0.37 -8.86 3.09
N LYS A 82 -0.87 -9.27 1.93
CA LYS A 82 -1.77 -10.44 1.81
C LYS A 82 -1.11 -11.72 2.33
N ALA A 83 0.17 -11.96 2.01
CA ALA A 83 0.91 -13.11 2.54
C ALA A 83 1.03 -13.03 4.07
N ILE A 84 1.34 -11.85 4.62
CA ILE A 84 1.37 -11.59 6.07
C ILE A 84 0.02 -11.88 6.71
N SER A 85 -1.09 -11.41 6.12
CA SER A 85 -2.44 -11.69 6.60
C SER A 85 -2.77 -13.19 6.57
N ASN A 86 -2.41 -13.90 5.50
CA ASN A 86 -2.61 -15.35 5.41
C ASN A 86 -1.87 -16.10 6.53
N LEU A 87 -0.60 -15.76 6.78
CA LEU A 87 0.19 -16.37 7.85
C LEU A 87 -0.44 -16.11 9.21
N PHE A 88 -0.94 -14.89 9.44
CA PHE A 88 -1.67 -14.55 10.66
C PHE A 88 -2.94 -15.38 10.84
N ASP A 89 -3.74 -15.54 9.78
CA ASP A 89 -4.96 -16.34 9.80
C ASP A 89 -4.65 -17.83 10.06
N LYS A 90 -3.51 -18.33 9.55
CA LYS A 90 -2.99 -19.68 9.83
C LYS A 90 -2.35 -19.81 11.23
N SER A 91 -2.24 -18.72 11.99
CA SER A 91 -1.51 -18.64 13.26
C SER A 91 -0.03 -19.07 13.13
N GLU A 92 0.58 -18.81 11.97
CA GLU A 92 1.98 -19.07 11.70
C GLU A 92 2.87 -17.87 12.08
N PRO A 93 4.15 -18.10 12.45
CA PRO A 93 5.10 -17.02 12.69
C PRO A 93 5.27 -16.13 11.46
N ILE A 94 5.29 -14.82 11.68
CA ILE A 94 5.46 -13.83 10.63
C ILE A 94 6.86 -13.27 10.73
N ASP A 95 7.70 -13.67 9.77
CA ASP A 95 9.05 -13.17 9.61
C ASP A 95 9.38 -13.14 8.10
N GLN A 96 10.54 -12.59 7.76
CA GLN A 96 10.96 -12.44 6.38
C GLN A 96 11.00 -13.78 5.62
N LEU A 97 11.40 -14.88 6.26
CA LEU A 97 11.51 -16.19 5.63
C LEU A 97 10.13 -16.79 5.39
N THR A 98 9.24 -16.73 6.39
CA THR A 98 7.88 -17.27 6.27
C THR A 98 7.06 -16.49 5.25
N VAL A 99 7.20 -15.16 5.20
CA VAL A 99 6.55 -14.32 4.17
C VAL A 99 7.03 -14.66 2.77
N VAL A 100 8.34 -14.86 2.57
CA VAL A 100 8.87 -15.29 1.27
C VAL A 100 8.35 -16.67 0.88
N GLN A 101 8.24 -17.59 1.84
CA GLN A 101 7.71 -18.93 1.60
C GLN A 101 6.22 -18.89 1.20
N GLU A 102 5.39 -18.16 1.95
CA GLU A 102 3.96 -17.96 1.64
C GLU A 102 3.79 -17.33 0.24
N LEU A 103 4.60 -16.32 -0.10
CA LEU A 103 4.59 -15.71 -1.42
C LEU A 103 4.96 -16.69 -2.54
N ARG A 104 5.84 -17.66 -2.29
CA ARG A 104 6.16 -18.72 -3.27
C ARG A 104 5.00 -19.68 -3.43
N GLU A 105 4.36 -20.08 -2.34
CA GLU A 105 3.21 -20.99 -2.35
C GLU A 105 2.01 -20.37 -3.06
N MET A 106 1.83 -19.06 -2.92
CA MET A 106 0.83 -18.28 -3.66
C MET A 106 1.20 -18.11 -5.15
N GLY A 107 2.45 -18.36 -5.55
CA GLY A 107 2.95 -18.07 -6.90
C GLY A 107 3.18 -16.58 -7.17
N GLU A 108 3.32 -15.76 -6.12
CA GLU A 108 3.28 -14.30 -6.18
C GLU A 108 4.62 -13.62 -5.87
N LEU A 109 5.66 -14.40 -5.51
CA LEU A 109 6.96 -13.87 -5.10
C LEU A 109 7.60 -12.93 -6.13
N GLU A 110 7.61 -13.32 -7.41
CA GLU A 110 8.21 -12.49 -8.46
C GLU A 110 7.43 -11.19 -8.67
N ALA A 111 6.10 -11.25 -8.62
CA ALA A 111 5.23 -10.07 -8.71
C ALA A 111 5.36 -9.16 -7.48
N ALA A 112 5.75 -9.71 -6.32
CA ALA A 112 6.08 -8.95 -5.12
C ALA A 112 7.45 -8.25 -5.17
N GLY A 113 8.29 -8.55 -6.18
CA GLY A 113 9.63 -7.99 -6.35
C GLY A 113 10.77 -8.96 -6.00
N GLY A 114 10.45 -10.21 -5.66
CA GLY A 114 11.42 -11.26 -5.37
C GLY A 114 11.99 -11.21 -3.96
N VAL A 115 12.81 -12.23 -3.63
CA VAL A 115 13.40 -12.42 -2.29
C VAL A 115 14.20 -11.21 -1.83
N ALA A 116 15.03 -10.66 -2.72
CA ALA A 116 15.92 -9.54 -2.39
C ALA A 116 15.12 -8.27 -2.01
N TYR A 117 13.96 -8.05 -2.64
CA TYR A 117 13.12 -6.92 -2.31
C TYR A 117 12.49 -7.07 -0.92
N VAL A 118 11.89 -8.22 -0.62
CA VAL A 118 11.29 -8.51 0.69
C VAL A 118 12.35 -8.40 1.80
N ALA A 119 13.55 -8.91 1.54
CA ALA A 119 14.70 -8.76 2.44
C ALA A 119 15.14 -7.30 2.65
N GLY A 120 15.03 -6.46 1.62
CA GLY A 120 15.35 -5.03 1.73
C GLY A 120 14.38 -4.27 2.62
N LEU A 121 13.13 -4.71 2.75
CA LEU A 121 12.10 -3.99 3.54
C LEU A 121 12.44 -3.93 5.03
N THR A 122 13.08 -4.95 5.58
CA THR A 122 13.46 -5.02 7.00
C THR A 122 14.68 -4.16 7.32
N MET A 123 15.50 -3.80 6.32
CA MET A 123 16.74 -3.03 6.49
C MET A 123 16.52 -1.52 6.70
N HIS A 124 15.33 -1.00 6.35
CA HIS A 124 15.06 0.44 6.30
C HIS A 124 14.30 0.98 7.51
N ILE A 125 14.15 0.18 8.57
CA ILE A 125 13.34 0.52 9.74
C ILE A 125 14.22 0.75 10.96
N ASN A 126 14.02 1.91 11.59
CA ASN A 126 14.70 2.28 12.83
C ASN A 126 13.86 1.94 14.07
N SER A 127 12.53 1.89 13.96
CA SER A 127 11.62 1.56 15.07
C SER A 127 10.19 1.28 14.59
N ALA A 128 9.51 0.32 15.24
CA ALA A 128 8.07 0.08 15.06
C ALA A 128 7.17 0.92 16.00
N ALA A 129 7.75 1.76 16.86
CA ALA A 129 7.01 2.51 17.88
C ALA A 129 5.89 3.41 17.32
N ASN A 130 5.98 3.78 16.04
CA ASN A 130 4.99 4.64 15.38
C ASN A 130 4.24 3.93 14.23
N ILE A 131 4.22 2.59 14.21
CA ILE A 131 3.61 1.81 13.12
C ILE A 131 2.13 2.12 12.93
N GLU A 132 1.39 2.39 14.01
CA GLU A 132 -0.03 2.76 13.95
C GLU A 132 -0.23 4.08 13.19
N SER A 133 0.57 5.10 13.50
CA SER A 133 0.52 6.40 12.81
C SER A 133 0.86 6.24 11.32
N HIS A 134 1.88 5.44 10.99
CA HIS A 134 2.22 5.15 9.60
C HIS A 134 1.09 4.41 8.87
N ALA A 135 0.46 3.44 9.53
CA ALA A 135 -0.70 2.74 8.99
C ALA A 135 -1.88 3.70 8.73
N ARG A 136 -2.18 4.62 9.64
CA ARG A 136 -3.22 5.64 9.44
C ARG A 136 -2.93 6.54 8.24
N VAL A 137 -1.67 6.95 8.05
CA VAL A 137 -1.26 7.77 6.89
C VAL A 137 -1.39 7.00 5.56
N ILE A 138 -1.14 5.69 5.55
CA ILE A 138 -1.38 4.83 4.37
C ILE A 138 -2.89 4.72 4.11
N LEU A 139 -3.70 4.51 5.16
CA LEU A 139 -5.16 4.44 5.05
C LEU A 139 -5.75 5.73 4.48
N GLU A 140 -5.31 6.90 4.95
CA GLU A 140 -5.73 8.19 4.38
C GLU A 140 -5.43 8.29 2.88
N ALA A 141 -4.26 7.81 2.44
CA ALA A 141 -3.92 7.78 1.02
C ALA A 141 -4.83 6.81 0.25
N ALA A 142 -5.15 5.65 0.82
CA ALA A 142 -6.08 4.69 0.25
C ALA A 142 -7.49 5.26 0.08
N ILE A 143 -8.03 5.93 1.11
CA ILE A 143 -9.33 6.62 1.06
C ILE A 143 -9.35 7.65 -0.05
N LYS A 144 -8.29 8.45 -0.17
CA LYS A 144 -8.22 9.46 -1.25
C LYS A 144 -8.18 8.82 -2.63
N ARG A 145 -7.47 7.68 -2.80
CA ARG A 145 -7.47 6.93 -4.07
C ARG A 145 -8.85 6.37 -4.39
N GLU A 146 -9.52 5.84 -3.39
CA GLU A 146 -10.88 5.32 -3.48
C GLU A 146 -11.86 6.39 -3.96
N LEU A 147 -11.85 7.56 -3.29
CA LEU A 147 -12.68 8.71 -3.67
C LEU A 147 -12.40 9.19 -5.10
N ILE A 148 -11.13 9.23 -5.51
CA ILE A 148 -10.76 9.60 -6.89
C ILE A 148 -11.34 8.60 -7.88
N ARG A 149 -11.27 7.29 -7.58
CA ARG A 149 -11.83 6.26 -8.46
C ARG A 149 -13.34 6.42 -8.58
N THR A 150 -14.06 6.48 -7.45
CA THR A 150 -15.52 6.65 -7.43
C THR A 150 -15.95 7.91 -8.16
N ALA A 151 -15.27 9.04 -7.95
CA ALA A 151 -15.57 10.28 -8.68
C ALA A 151 -15.32 10.15 -10.20
N THR A 152 -14.32 9.36 -10.60
CA THR A 152 -14.03 9.10 -12.02
C THR A 152 -15.09 8.21 -12.66
N ASP A 153 -15.59 7.20 -11.94
CA ASP A 153 -16.68 6.35 -12.39
C ASP A 153 -17.97 7.17 -12.55
N VAL A 154 -18.34 7.97 -11.55
CA VAL A 154 -19.51 8.88 -11.63
C VAL A 154 -19.38 9.85 -12.80
N LEU A 155 -18.18 10.41 -13.01
CA LEU A 155 -17.92 11.31 -14.14
C LEU A 155 -18.12 10.59 -15.49
N ARG A 156 -17.62 9.37 -15.63
CA ARG A 156 -17.79 8.56 -16.84
C ARG A 156 -19.27 8.28 -17.09
N ASP A 157 -19.97 7.82 -16.06
CA ASP A 157 -21.37 7.41 -16.18
C ASP A 157 -22.29 8.62 -16.45
N ALA A 158 -21.92 9.82 -15.99
CA ALA A 158 -22.62 11.07 -16.30
C ALA A 158 -22.47 11.55 -17.76
N TYR A 159 -21.42 11.10 -18.48
CA TYR A 159 -21.28 11.35 -19.91
C TYR A 159 -22.03 10.33 -20.78
N GLU A 160 -22.50 9.23 -20.20
CA GLU A 160 -23.19 8.17 -20.93
C GLU A 160 -24.67 8.53 -21.13
N GLU A 161 -25.07 8.82 -22.38
CA GLU A 161 -26.41 9.31 -22.72
C GLU A 161 -27.54 8.28 -22.49
N THR A 162 -27.21 7.01 -22.25
CA THR A 162 -28.17 5.91 -22.10
C THR A 162 -28.56 5.63 -20.66
N THR A 163 -27.90 6.22 -19.68
CA THR A 163 -28.14 5.96 -18.25
C THR A 163 -29.27 6.84 -17.74
N ASP A 164 -30.26 6.25 -17.06
CA ASP A 164 -31.30 7.03 -16.39
C ASP A 164 -30.69 7.88 -15.26
N VAL A 165 -31.11 9.15 -15.17
CA VAL A 165 -30.52 10.11 -14.22
C VAL A 165 -30.79 9.70 -12.77
N PHE A 166 -31.94 9.09 -12.47
CA PHE A 166 -32.24 8.63 -11.11
C PHE A 166 -31.44 7.39 -10.75
N GLU A 167 -31.25 6.46 -11.69
CA GLU A 167 -30.35 5.32 -11.48
C GLU A 167 -28.90 5.75 -11.21
N LEU A 168 -28.41 6.77 -11.94
CA LEU A 168 -27.08 7.33 -11.71
C LEU A 168 -26.95 7.98 -10.32
N LEU A 169 -27.97 8.71 -9.86
CA LEU A 169 -27.99 9.31 -8.53
C LEU A 169 -27.93 8.24 -7.43
N ASP A 170 -28.77 7.21 -7.53
CA ASP A 170 -28.82 6.10 -6.56
C ASP A 170 -27.49 5.34 -6.53
N ALA A 171 -26.90 5.04 -7.69
CA ALA A 171 -25.61 4.37 -7.80
C ALA A 171 -24.47 5.21 -7.18
N THR A 172 -24.50 6.52 -7.38
CA THR A 172 -23.54 7.46 -6.81
C THR A 172 -23.64 7.51 -5.28
N GLU A 173 -24.86 7.64 -4.74
CA GLU A 173 -25.08 7.66 -3.29
C GLU A 173 -24.58 6.38 -2.64
N LYS A 174 -24.92 5.23 -3.21
CA LYS A 174 -24.46 3.92 -2.74
C LYS A 174 -22.94 3.82 -2.75
N SER A 175 -22.29 4.30 -3.82
CA SER A 175 -20.83 4.24 -3.94
C SER A 175 -20.13 5.11 -2.89
N ILE A 176 -20.60 6.34 -2.67
CA ILE A 176 -20.05 7.24 -1.64
C ILE A 176 -20.28 6.65 -0.24
N PHE A 177 -21.45 6.07 0.01
CA PHE A 177 -21.76 5.44 1.29
C PHE A 177 -20.84 4.25 1.56
N GLN A 178 -20.57 3.41 0.57
CA GLN A 178 -19.62 2.28 0.69
C GLN A 178 -18.21 2.75 1.06
N VAL A 179 -17.71 3.82 0.40
CA VAL A 179 -16.41 4.40 0.75
C VAL A 179 -16.40 4.90 2.19
N SER A 180 -17.50 5.46 2.68
CA SER A 180 -17.62 5.84 4.09
C SER A 180 -17.59 4.62 5.01
N GLU A 181 -18.42 3.61 4.77
CA GLU A 181 -18.57 2.42 5.61
C GLU A 181 -17.26 1.60 5.72
N ASP A 182 -16.59 1.39 4.58
CA ASP A 182 -15.33 0.63 4.53
C ASP A 182 -14.21 1.25 5.36
N ASN A 183 -14.29 2.56 5.60
CA ASN A 183 -13.26 3.36 6.26
C ASN A 183 -13.69 3.87 7.65
N MET A 184 -14.99 3.93 7.96
CA MET A 184 -15.52 4.33 9.27
C MET A 184 -15.31 3.28 10.35
N ARG A 185 -15.00 2.03 10.00
CA ARG A 185 -14.91 0.92 10.96
C ARG A 185 -13.96 1.17 12.14
N LYS A 186 -13.04 2.17 12.07
CA LYS A 186 -12.18 2.58 13.21
C LYS A 186 -11.89 4.09 13.30
N GLY A 187 -12.68 4.92 12.62
CA GLY A 187 -12.52 6.39 12.65
C GLY A 187 -13.11 7.06 13.90
N VAL A 188 -13.88 6.32 14.69
CA VAL A 188 -14.40 6.80 15.97
C VAL A 188 -13.52 6.19 17.04
N ASP A 189 -12.57 6.95 17.58
CA ASP A 189 -12.04 6.63 18.92
C ASP A 189 -13.28 6.38 19.78
N SER A 190 -13.39 5.20 20.39
CA SER A 190 -14.55 4.93 21.23
C SER A 190 -14.62 6.02 22.32
N MET A 191 -15.81 6.35 22.82
CA MET A 191 -15.93 7.32 23.93
C MET A 191 -15.00 6.97 25.10
N GLN A 192 -14.69 5.68 25.26
CA GLN A 192 -13.74 5.14 26.23
C GLN A 192 -12.29 5.52 25.87
N ASP A 193 -11.86 5.38 24.62
CA ASP A 193 -10.51 5.77 24.17
C ASP A 193 -10.28 7.28 24.31
N LEU A 194 -11.30 8.10 24.02
CA LEU A 194 -11.27 9.55 24.24
C LEU A 194 -11.18 9.90 25.73
N MET A 195 -11.92 9.20 26.59
CA MET A 195 -11.81 9.38 28.04
C MET A 195 -10.42 8.98 28.56
N VAL A 196 -9.85 7.86 28.10
CA VAL A 196 -8.50 7.43 28.51
C VAL A 196 -7.45 8.45 28.08
N LYS A 197 -7.52 8.96 26.84
CA LYS A 197 -6.64 10.04 26.36
C LYS A 197 -6.79 11.31 27.21
N ALA A 198 -8.02 11.72 27.51
CA ALA A 198 -8.29 12.92 28.31
C ALA A 198 -7.78 12.79 29.77
N ILE A 199 -7.95 11.62 30.40
CA ILE A 199 -7.45 11.36 31.75
C ILE A 199 -5.92 11.39 31.76
N LYS A 200 -5.28 10.77 30.76
CA LYS A 200 -3.82 10.78 30.64
C LYS A 200 -3.27 12.20 30.47
N GLU A 201 -3.93 13.02 29.66
CA GLU A 201 -3.58 14.44 29.50
C GLU A 201 -3.75 15.24 30.81
N LEU A 202 -4.79 14.94 31.60
CA LEU A 202 -5.01 15.55 32.92
C LEU A 202 -3.95 15.11 33.95
N GLU A 203 -3.54 13.85 33.93
CA GLU A 203 -2.47 13.35 34.81
C GLU A 203 -1.12 13.99 34.46
N GLU A 204 -0.78 14.09 33.18
CA GLU A 204 0.44 14.75 32.71
C GLU A 204 0.46 16.24 33.14
N LYS A 205 -0.67 16.96 33.01
CA LYS A 205 -0.82 18.35 33.47
C LYS A 205 -0.81 18.47 34.99
N LYS A 206 -1.30 17.48 35.73
CA LYS A 206 -1.25 17.44 37.21
C LYS A 206 0.16 17.18 37.74
N HIS A 207 0.99 16.45 37.00
CA HIS A 207 2.38 16.16 37.38
C HIS A 207 3.38 17.26 37.00
N GLN A 208 3.00 18.22 36.14
CA GLN A 208 3.74 19.47 35.94
C GLN A 208 3.53 20.42 37.12
N LYS A 209 4.57 20.55 37.94
CA LYS A 209 4.61 21.39 39.17
C LYS A 209 4.93 22.87 38.90
N ASP A 210 4.67 23.39 37.71
CA ASP A 210 4.91 24.81 37.40
C ASP A 210 3.61 25.50 36.97
N GLY A 211 3.13 26.37 37.86
CA GLY A 211 1.75 26.82 37.95
C GLY A 211 1.43 28.06 37.14
N LEU A 212 1.43 27.95 35.81
CA LEU A 212 0.69 28.88 34.94
C LEU A 212 0.13 28.12 33.73
N THR A 213 -1.15 27.76 33.81
CA THR A 213 -1.94 27.32 32.66
C THR A 213 -2.90 28.44 32.27
N GLY A 214 -2.36 29.52 31.70
CA GLY A 214 -3.12 30.69 31.26
C GLY A 214 -2.21 31.87 30.90
N VAL A 215 -2.74 32.81 30.11
CA VAL A 215 -2.07 34.10 29.81
C VAL A 215 -2.34 35.09 30.96
N PRO A 216 -1.34 35.91 31.36
CA PRO A 216 -1.39 36.73 32.59
C PRO A 216 -2.35 37.91 32.53
#